data_AF-A0A933QCJ8-F1
#
_entry.id   AF-A0A933QCJ8-F1
#
_cell.length_a   1.000
_cell.length_b   1.000
_cell.length_c   1.000
_cell.angle_alpha   90.00
_cell.angle_beta   90.00
_cell.angle_gamma   90.00
#
_symmetry.space_group_name_H-M   'P 1'
#
loop_
_entity.id
_entity.type
_entity.pdbx_description
1 polymer ?
#
loop_
_entity_poly.entity_id
_entity_poly.type
_entity_poly.pdbx_seq_one_letter_code
_entity_poly.pdbx_strand_id
1 'polypeptide(L)'
;MNTVKSKKVKLLLLFVIIFAFFSRFFFLDKIPSLVNSAISQRFFSASLSVGSVILLYLLVYRAFESAKIALLSAMIFSILPWTIEQGRIVSSVNIALFFLLGTILLAKKIKITALKWIIYLSVPLILYLAYTQFWLFRSKDFIPSLSKLTNDMFILTSPDFLFFKNPTFWWGGVRETGILYLSFLPFLFAGFYDIVTQKKLNILAWLILILLTSAAIANFFLLHHLFL
;
A
#
# COMPACT_ATOMS: atom_id res chain seq x y z
N MET A 1 -11.20 26.31 -0.04
CA MET A 1 -11.02 25.03 -0.77
C MET A 1 -11.04 25.24 -2.31
N ASN A 2 -10.25 26.20 -2.83
CA ASN A 2 -10.48 26.82 -4.16
C ASN A 2 -9.43 26.55 -5.26
N THR A 3 -8.52 25.58 -5.12
CA THR A 3 -7.39 25.44 -6.06
C THR A 3 -7.43 24.24 -7.03
N VAL A 4 -8.49 23.40 -7.02
CA VAL A 4 -8.69 22.35 -8.06
C VAL A 4 -9.40 22.89 -9.32
N LYS A 5 -9.25 24.19 -9.64
CA LYS A 5 -9.82 24.79 -10.85
C LYS A 5 -8.83 24.96 -12.00
N SER A 6 -7.52 24.79 -11.77
CA SER A 6 -6.56 24.89 -12.87
C SER A 6 -6.76 23.74 -13.86
N LYS A 7 -7.17 24.07 -15.09
CA LYS A 7 -7.30 23.13 -16.22
C LYS A 7 -6.04 22.27 -16.40
N LYS A 8 -4.86 22.84 -16.11
CA LYS A 8 -3.56 22.16 -16.15
C LYS A 8 -3.46 21.00 -15.14
N VAL A 9 -3.91 21.18 -13.90
CA VAL A 9 -3.88 20.13 -12.86
C VAL A 9 -4.78 18.95 -13.26
N LYS A 10 -5.96 19.23 -13.82
CA LYS A 10 -6.88 18.19 -14.30
C LYS A 10 -6.28 17.39 -15.46
N LEU A 11 -5.64 18.07 -16.41
CA LEU A 11 -4.97 17.42 -17.53
C LEU A 11 -3.81 16.53 -17.07
N LEU A 12 -2.99 17.02 -16.14
CA LEU A 12 -1.89 16.23 -15.56
C LEU A 12 -2.41 15.01 -14.79
N LEU A 13 -3.46 15.16 -13.98
CA LEU A 13 -4.06 14.03 -13.28
C LEU A 13 -4.63 12.99 -14.27
N LEU A 14 -5.29 13.44 -15.33
CA LEU A 14 -5.80 12.56 -16.39
C LEU A 14 -4.65 11.80 -17.05
N PHE A 15 -3.53 12.48 -17.35
CA PHE A 15 -2.34 11.82 -17.87
C PHE A 15 -1.79 10.74 -16.92
N VAL A 16 -1.69 11.02 -15.61
CA VAL A 16 -1.26 10.03 -14.60
C VAL A 16 -2.19 8.83 -14.57
N ILE A 17 -3.51 9.04 -14.65
CA ILE A 17 -4.52 7.97 -14.65
C ILE A 17 -4.41 7.13 -15.92
N ILE A 18 -4.28 7.76 -17.10
CA ILE A 18 -4.11 7.05 -18.38
C ILE A 18 -2.83 6.21 -18.36
N PHE A 19 -1.72 6.78 -17.87
CA PHE A 19 -0.47 6.04 -17.71
C PHE A 19 -0.62 4.86 -16.74
N ALA A 20 -1.27 5.08 -15.59
CA ALA A 20 -1.54 4.01 -14.62
C ALA A 20 -2.39 2.89 -15.24
N PHE A 21 -3.40 3.25 -16.04
CA PHE A 21 -4.22 2.30 -16.77
C PHE A 21 -3.38 1.47 -17.73
N PHE A 22 -2.67 2.09 -18.68
CA PHE A 22 -1.87 1.33 -19.66
C PHE A 22 -0.79 0.49 -18.99
N SER A 23 -0.08 1.01 -17.99
CA SER A 23 0.94 0.23 -17.28
C SER A 23 0.38 -1.02 -16.59
N ARG A 24 -0.87 -1.02 -16.11
CA ARG A 24 -1.46 -2.16 -15.38
C ARG A 24 -2.27 -3.10 -16.25
N PHE A 25 -2.93 -2.59 -17.29
CA PHE A 25 -3.75 -3.42 -18.18
C PHE A 25 -2.96 -4.02 -19.35
N PHE A 26 -1.82 -3.44 -19.71
CA PHE A 26 -0.95 -4.01 -20.73
C PHE A 26 -0.24 -5.26 -20.22
N PHE A 27 -0.31 -6.35 -20.98
CA PHE A 27 0.26 -7.68 -20.64
C PHE A 27 -0.31 -8.35 -19.39
N LEU A 28 -1.60 -8.13 -19.14
CA LEU A 28 -2.32 -8.69 -18.00
C LEU A 28 -2.44 -10.22 -18.06
N ASP A 29 -2.36 -10.81 -19.26
CA ASP A 29 -2.31 -12.25 -19.54
C ASP A 29 -0.90 -12.85 -19.47
N LYS A 30 0.15 -12.07 -19.76
CA LYS A 30 1.51 -12.59 -19.91
C LYS A 30 2.28 -12.78 -18.60
N ILE A 31 1.87 -12.12 -17.51
CA ILE A 31 2.54 -12.31 -16.22
C ILE A 31 2.03 -13.62 -15.60
N PRO A 32 2.91 -14.59 -15.31
CA PRO A 32 2.51 -15.79 -14.60
C PRO A 32 2.07 -15.40 -13.18
N SER A 33 0.92 -15.90 -12.74
CA SER A 33 0.50 -15.82 -11.34
C SER A 33 0.64 -17.20 -10.71
N LEU A 34 1.07 -17.28 -9.46
CA LEU A 34 1.17 -18.57 -8.77
C LEU A 34 -0.18 -19.24 -8.57
N VAL A 35 -1.24 -18.43 -8.48
CA VAL A 35 -2.61 -18.91 -8.45
C VAL A 35 -3.16 -18.85 -9.86
N ASN A 36 -3.70 -19.95 -10.39
CA ASN A 36 -4.45 -19.94 -11.65
C ASN A 36 -5.68 -19.04 -11.50
N SER A 37 -5.50 -17.75 -11.78
CA SER A 37 -6.52 -16.73 -11.65
C SER A 37 -7.12 -16.44 -13.02
N ALA A 38 -8.45 -16.39 -13.10
CA ALA A 38 -9.12 -15.95 -14.31
C ALA A 38 -8.69 -14.51 -14.67
N ILE A 39 -8.61 -14.21 -15.97
CA ILE A 39 -8.25 -12.87 -16.46
C ILE A 39 -9.18 -11.77 -15.91
N SER A 40 -10.44 -12.12 -15.62
CA SER A 40 -11.41 -11.23 -14.97
C SER A 40 -10.99 -10.79 -13.57
N GLN A 41 -10.39 -11.68 -12.78
CA GLN A 41 -9.90 -11.34 -11.44
C GLN A 41 -8.68 -10.44 -11.51
N ARG A 42 -7.78 -10.67 -12.48
CA ARG A 42 -6.63 -9.80 -12.73
C ARG A 42 -7.07 -8.42 -13.23
N PHE A 43 -8.07 -8.36 -14.10
CA PHE A 43 -8.68 -7.11 -14.57
C PHE A 43 -9.27 -6.31 -13.39
N PHE A 44 -9.95 -6.99 -12.47
CA PHE A 44 -10.47 -6.37 -11.25
C PHE A 44 -9.35 -5.82 -10.37
N SER A 45 -8.28 -6.58 -10.13
CA SER A 45 -7.10 -6.10 -9.39
C SER A 45 -6.45 -4.89 -10.06
N ALA A 46 -6.26 -4.91 -11.38
CA ALA A 46 -5.70 -3.78 -12.13
C ALA A 46 -6.57 -2.53 -12.00
N SER A 47 -7.90 -2.70 -12.04
CA SER A 47 -8.87 -1.62 -11.84
C SER A 47 -8.74 -0.99 -10.45
N LEU A 48 -8.64 -1.82 -9.39
CA LEU A 48 -8.42 -1.34 -8.03
C LEU A 48 -7.06 -0.66 -7.85
N SER A 49 -6.04 -1.12 -8.57
CA SER A 49 -4.71 -0.50 -8.53
C SER A 49 -4.72 0.89 -9.16
N VAL A 50 -5.40 1.07 -10.30
CA VAL A 50 -5.64 2.40 -10.90
C VAL A 50 -6.48 3.27 -9.96
N GLY A 51 -7.53 2.70 -9.34
CA GLY A 51 -8.32 3.38 -8.32
C GLY A 51 -7.47 3.86 -7.14
N SER A 52 -6.49 3.08 -6.71
CA SER A 52 -5.56 3.44 -5.62
C SER A 52 -4.71 4.66 -5.97
N VAL A 53 -4.30 4.84 -7.23
CA VAL A 53 -3.61 6.06 -7.69
C VAL A 53 -4.49 7.31 -7.48
N ILE A 54 -5.78 7.20 -7.81
CA ILE A 54 -6.75 8.30 -7.65
C ILE A 54 -6.98 8.59 -6.16
N LEU A 55 -7.20 7.55 -5.35
CA LEU A 55 -7.41 7.70 -3.91
C LEU A 55 -6.17 8.29 -3.24
N LEU A 56 -4.97 7.86 -3.62
CA LEU A 56 -3.72 8.42 -3.11
C LEU A 56 -3.60 9.91 -3.44
N TYR A 57 -3.88 10.31 -4.69
CA TYR A 57 -3.92 11.73 -5.08
C TYR A 57 -4.87 12.53 -4.17
N LEU A 58 -6.10 12.06 -3.99
CA LEU A 58 -7.09 12.74 -3.16
C LEU A 58 -6.66 12.83 -1.70
N LEU A 59 -6.04 11.77 -1.18
CA LEU A 59 -5.58 11.71 0.21
C LEU A 59 -4.43 12.67 0.46
N VAL A 60 -3.42 12.66 -0.41
CA VAL A 60 -2.25 13.56 -0.33
C VAL A 60 -2.68 15.00 -0.54
N TYR A 61 -3.56 15.27 -1.51
CA TYR A 61 -4.10 16.62 -1.74
C TYR A 61 -4.79 17.17 -0.50
N ARG A 62 -5.58 16.36 0.21
CA ARG A 62 -6.20 16.78 1.47
C ARG A 62 -5.22 16.91 2.62
N ALA A 63 -4.14 16.13 2.64
CA ALA A 63 -3.17 16.16 3.74
C ALA A 63 -2.22 17.36 3.64
N PHE A 64 -1.82 17.75 2.42
CA PHE A 64 -0.82 18.80 2.19
C PHE A 64 -1.39 20.06 1.53
N GLU A 65 -2.67 20.05 1.15
CA GLU A 65 -3.34 21.16 0.45
C GLU A 65 -2.64 21.60 -0.85
N SER A 66 -1.78 20.73 -1.40
CA SER A 66 -0.90 21.00 -2.53
C SER A 66 -1.16 20.02 -3.66
N ALA A 67 -1.70 20.51 -4.77
CA ALA A 67 -1.90 19.72 -5.98
C ALA A 67 -0.59 19.20 -6.58
N LYS A 68 0.51 19.96 -6.41
CA LYS A 68 1.83 19.55 -6.91
C LYS A 68 2.33 18.30 -6.17
N ILE A 69 2.28 18.32 -4.84
CA ILE A 69 2.71 17.18 -4.00
C ILE A 69 1.81 15.97 -4.30
N ALA A 70 0.49 16.19 -4.38
CA ALA A 70 -0.46 15.11 -4.69
C ALA A 70 -0.24 14.48 -6.07
N LEU A 71 -0.03 15.30 -7.11
CA LEU A 71 0.28 14.81 -8.46
C LEU A 71 1.60 14.03 -8.48
N LEU A 72 2.63 14.56 -7.81
CA LEU A 72 3.93 13.88 -7.73
C LEU A 72 3.82 12.53 -7.02
N SER A 73 3.12 12.46 -5.89
CA SER A 73 2.88 11.19 -5.19
C SER A 73 2.12 10.19 -6.04
N ALA A 74 1.06 10.62 -6.74
CA ALA A 74 0.28 9.76 -7.63
C ALA A 74 1.11 9.28 -8.84
N MET A 75 1.97 10.15 -9.39
CA MET A 75 2.87 9.81 -10.50
C MET A 75 3.96 8.83 -10.06
N ILE A 76 4.62 9.07 -8.92
CA ILE A 76 5.59 8.12 -8.37
C ILE A 76 4.92 6.76 -8.13
N PHE A 77 3.74 6.77 -7.51
CA PHE A 77 2.98 5.55 -7.27
C PHE A 77 2.49 4.87 -8.55
N SER A 78 2.27 5.57 -9.65
CA SER A 78 1.84 4.94 -10.90
C SER A 78 2.99 4.25 -11.65
N ILE A 79 4.23 4.72 -11.48
CA ILE A 79 5.44 4.22 -12.17
C ILE A 79 6.18 3.16 -11.35
N LEU A 80 6.00 3.12 -10.03
CA LEU A 80 6.65 2.17 -9.14
C LEU A 80 6.49 0.73 -9.66
N PRO A 81 7.58 0.00 -10.01
CA PRO A 81 7.50 -1.33 -10.60
C PRO A 81 6.66 -2.29 -9.76
N TRP A 82 6.84 -2.22 -8.44
CA TRP A 82 6.07 -3.01 -7.48
C TRP A 82 4.56 -2.79 -7.59
N THR A 83 4.12 -1.53 -7.70
CA THR A 83 2.68 -1.23 -7.80
C THR A 83 2.08 -1.68 -9.12
N ILE A 84 2.88 -1.70 -10.19
CA ILE A 84 2.48 -2.17 -11.52
C ILE A 84 2.32 -3.69 -11.48
N GLU A 85 3.31 -4.40 -10.94
CA GLU A 85 3.30 -5.85 -10.79
C GLU A 85 2.10 -6.31 -9.94
N GLN A 86 1.92 -5.72 -8.75
CA GLN A 86 0.80 -6.03 -7.86
C GLN A 86 -0.56 -5.68 -8.48
N GLY A 87 -0.62 -4.68 -9.36
CA GLY A 87 -1.83 -4.37 -10.12
C GLY A 87 -2.16 -5.41 -11.19
N ARG A 88 -1.17 -6.07 -11.79
CA ARG A 88 -1.37 -7.03 -12.90
C ARG A 88 -1.78 -8.42 -12.43
N ILE A 89 -1.36 -8.82 -11.23
CA ILE A 89 -1.75 -10.08 -10.61
C ILE A 89 -2.97 -9.89 -9.70
N VAL A 90 -3.63 -10.98 -9.30
CA VAL A 90 -4.61 -10.93 -8.22
C VAL A 90 -3.85 -10.73 -6.92
N SER A 91 -3.62 -9.46 -6.55
CA SER A 91 -2.87 -9.05 -5.36
C SER A 91 -3.80 -8.68 -4.22
N SER A 92 -3.79 -9.46 -3.15
CA SER A 92 -4.50 -9.11 -1.91
C SER A 92 -3.90 -7.87 -1.24
N VAL A 93 -2.60 -7.58 -1.43
CA VAL A 93 -1.96 -6.33 -0.98
C VAL A 93 -2.55 -5.12 -1.71
N ASN A 94 -2.74 -5.23 -3.03
CA ASN A 94 -3.32 -4.16 -3.84
C ASN A 94 -4.80 -3.91 -3.48
N ILE A 95 -5.58 -4.98 -3.28
CA ILE A 95 -6.97 -4.89 -2.82
C ILE A 95 -7.03 -4.20 -1.44
N ALA A 96 -6.20 -4.67 -0.50
CA ALA A 96 -6.05 -4.10 0.83
C ALA A 96 -5.74 -2.60 0.80
N LEU A 97 -4.76 -2.20 -0.02
CA LEU A 97 -4.35 -0.81 -0.17
C LEU A 97 -5.49 0.07 -0.69
N PHE A 98 -6.23 -0.39 -1.70
CA PHE A 98 -7.38 0.33 -2.23
C PHE A 98 -8.41 0.63 -1.13
N PHE A 99 -8.81 -0.39 -0.37
CA PHE A 99 -9.79 -0.23 0.70
C PHE A 99 -9.26 0.63 1.84
N LEU A 100 -7.98 0.49 2.21
CA LEU A 100 -7.33 1.32 3.23
C LEU A 100 -7.36 2.82 2.83
N LEU A 101 -6.97 3.14 1.59
CA LEU A 101 -7.00 4.53 1.12
C LEU A 101 -8.44 5.08 1.08
N GLY A 102 -9.39 4.26 0.64
CA GLY A 102 -10.81 4.61 0.58
C GLY A 102 -11.42 4.87 1.96
N THR A 103 -11.16 4.01 2.94
CA THR A 103 -11.67 4.13 4.31
C THR A 103 -11.08 5.33 5.03
N ILE A 104 -9.79 5.61 4.89
CA ILE A 104 -9.16 6.83 5.44
C ILE A 104 -9.82 8.08 4.83
N LEU A 105 -10.04 8.11 3.52
CA LEU A 105 -10.70 9.25 2.85
C LEU A 105 -12.15 9.43 3.28
N LEU A 106 -12.87 8.33 3.51
CA LEU A 106 -14.25 8.31 3.99
C LEU A 106 -14.33 8.80 5.43
N ALA A 107 -13.50 8.26 6.33
CA ALA A 107 -13.45 8.63 7.74
C ALA A 107 -13.14 10.12 7.92
N LYS A 108 -12.29 10.71 7.07
CA LYS A 108 -12.03 12.16 7.07
C LYS A 108 -13.24 13.03 6.75
N LYS A 109 -14.24 12.53 6.01
CA LYS A 109 -15.47 13.28 5.69
C LYS A 109 -16.53 13.23 6.78
N ILE A 110 -16.48 12.21 7.62
CA ILE A 110 -17.48 12.01 8.66
C ILE A 110 -17.25 13.01 9.78
N LYS A 111 -18.33 13.54 10.37
CA LYS A 111 -18.23 14.46 11.52
C LYS A 111 -18.33 13.71 12.85
N ILE A 112 -19.15 12.66 12.89
CA ILE A 112 -19.42 11.85 14.09
C ILE A 112 -18.21 10.98 14.45
N THR A 113 -17.59 11.24 15.60
CA THR A 113 -16.38 10.57 16.06
C THR A 113 -16.56 9.06 16.21
N ALA A 114 -17.68 8.59 16.78
CA ALA A 114 -17.96 7.15 16.93
C ALA A 114 -17.97 6.42 15.59
N LEU A 115 -18.62 7.00 14.57
CA LEU A 115 -18.68 6.40 13.24
C LEU A 115 -17.31 6.38 12.54
N LYS A 116 -16.43 7.36 12.79
CA LYS A 116 -15.04 7.31 12.31
C LYS A 116 -14.30 6.11 12.88
N TRP A 117 -14.42 5.88 14.19
CA TRP A 117 -13.80 4.75 14.85
C TRP A 117 -14.32 3.42 14.33
N ILE A 118 -15.63 3.29 14.11
CA ILE A 118 -16.23 2.10 13.49
C ILE A 118 -15.61 1.84 12.11
N ILE A 119 -15.40 2.88 11.29
CA ILE A 119 -14.77 2.73 9.98
C ILE A 119 -13.27 2.39 10.09
N TYR A 120 -12.55 2.96 11.05
CA TYR A 120 -11.16 2.59 11.26
C TYR A 120 -11.03 1.13 11.74
N LEU A 121 -11.94 0.69 12.60
CA LEU A 121 -11.99 -0.69 13.11
C LEU A 121 -12.46 -1.69 12.05
N SER A 122 -13.22 -1.25 11.04
CA SER A 122 -13.60 -2.12 9.92
C SER A 122 -12.44 -2.38 8.96
N VAL A 123 -11.38 -1.57 8.95
CA VAL A 123 -10.21 -1.76 8.08
C VAL A 123 -9.53 -3.11 8.36
N PRO A 124 -9.12 -3.45 9.59
CA PRO A 124 -8.59 -4.78 9.89
C PRO A 124 -9.50 -5.93 9.45
N LEU A 125 -10.81 -5.78 9.59
CA LEU A 125 -11.78 -6.78 9.16
C LEU A 125 -11.83 -6.93 7.64
N ILE A 126 -11.83 -5.81 6.89
CA ILE A 126 -11.77 -5.83 5.43
C ILE A 126 -10.45 -6.44 4.96
N LEU A 127 -9.33 -6.09 5.61
CA LEU A 127 -8.03 -6.66 5.32
C LEU A 127 -8.02 -8.17 5.57
N TYR A 128 -8.64 -8.64 6.65
CA TYR A 128 -8.80 -10.06 6.93
C TYR A 128 -9.60 -10.78 5.84
N LEU A 129 -10.75 -10.23 5.45
CA LEU A 129 -11.62 -10.85 4.44
C LEU A 129 -10.99 -10.82 3.04
N ALA A 130 -10.31 -9.73 2.67
CA ALA A 130 -9.63 -9.57 1.38
C ALA A 130 -8.31 -10.36 1.31
N TYR A 131 -7.70 -10.63 2.45
CA TYR A 131 -6.41 -11.29 2.57
C TYR A 131 -6.59 -12.53 3.44
N THR A 132 -7.21 -13.57 2.90
CA THR A 132 -7.44 -14.85 3.61
C THR A 132 -6.15 -15.55 4.07
N GLN A 133 -5.00 -15.13 3.52
CA GLN A 133 -3.67 -15.53 3.97
C GLN A 133 -3.15 -14.75 5.20
N PHE A 134 -3.88 -13.75 5.72
CA PHE A 134 -3.53 -13.10 6.98
C PHE A 134 -3.66 -14.10 8.12
N TRP A 135 -2.50 -14.57 8.57
CA TRP A 135 -2.32 -15.57 9.61
C TRP A 135 -2.81 -15.12 10.98
N LEU A 136 -2.97 -13.81 11.20
CA LEU A 136 -3.41 -13.19 12.45
C LEU A 136 -4.72 -13.78 13.00
N PHE A 137 -5.51 -14.48 12.16
CA PHE A 137 -6.76 -15.14 12.53
C PHE A 137 -6.80 -16.65 12.27
N ARG A 138 -5.73 -17.24 11.72
CA ARG A 138 -5.67 -18.67 11.35
C ARG A 138 -4.80 -19.51 12.27
N SER A 139 -3.91 -18.88 13.03
CA SER A 139 -2.99 -19.60 13.91
C SER A 139 -3.56 -19.73 15.32
N LYS A 140 -3.15 -20.80 16.01
CA LYS A 140 -3.44 -20.95 17.44
C LYS A 140 -2.72 -19.87 18.28
N ASP A 141 -1.72 -19.21 17.72
CA ASP A 141 -0.97 -18.11 18.32
C ASP A 141 -1.51 -16.77 17.78
N PHE A 142 -2.78 -16.49 18.08
CA PHE A 142 -3.48 -15.25 17.71
C PHE A 142 -2.71 -13.98 18.13
N ILE A 143 -1.88 -14.10 19.16
CA ILE A 143 -1.06 -13.01 19.71
C ILE A 143 0.41 -13.40 19.53
N PRO A 144 1.17 -12.77 18.61
CA PRO A 144 2.61 -13.00 18.54
C PRO A 144 3.26 -12.60 19.85
N SER A 145 4.24 -13.38 20.33
CA SER A 145 5.01 -13.00 21.51
C SER A 145 5.73 -11.66 21.26
N LEU A 146 5.93 -10.87 22.32
CA LEU A 146 6.58 -9.56 22.19
C LEU A 146 7.94 -9.66 21.49
N SER A 147 8.74 -10.67 21.85
CA SER A 147 10.04 -10.95 21.22
C SER A 147 9.94 -11.22 19.72
N LYS A 148 8.83 -11.84 19.29
CA LYS A 148 8.59 -12.16 17.88
C LYS A 148 8.18 -10.91 17.12
N LEU A 149 7.27 -10.13 17.69
CA LEU A 149 6.82 -8.86 17.13
C LEU A 149 8.00 -7.89 16.93
N THR A 150 8.89 -7.76 17.92
CA THR A 150 10.06 -6.89 17.81
C THR A 150 11.04 -7.36 16.74
N ASN A 151 11.28 -8.68 16.65
CA ASN A 151 12.11 -9.25 15.61
C ASN A 151 11.54 -9.00 14.21
N ASP A 152 10.24 -9.22 14.03
CA ASP A 152 9.56 -9.01 12.75
C ASP A 152 9.56 -7.51 12.37
N MET A 153 9.35 -6.61 13.34
CA MET A 153 9.52 -5.17 13.12
C MET A 153 10.93 -4.81 12.68
N PHE A 154 11.95 -5.37 13.34
CA PHE A 154 13.35 -5.13 12.99
C PHE A 154 13.66 -5.58 11.57
N ILE A 155 13.19 -6.76 11.17
CA ILE A 155 13.33 -7.26 9.79
C ILE A 155 12.63 -6.33 8.80
N LEU A 156 11.35 -5.99 9.02
CA LEU A 156 10.56 -5.15 8.10
C LEU A 156 11.09 -3.72 7.95
N THR A 157 11.82 -3.23 8.94
CA THR A 157 12.44 -1.89 8.93
C THR A 157 13.93 -1.92 8.60
N SER A 158 14.50 -3.12 8.41
CA SER A 158 15.92 -3.26 8.10
C SER A 158 16.24 -2.68 6.71
N PRO A 159 17.42 -2.07 6.53
CA PRO A 159 17.87 -1.63 5.21
C PRO A 159 17.94 -2.77 4.20
N ASP A 160 18.32 -3.98 4.64
CA ASP A 160 18.34 -5.17 3.78
C ASP A 160 16.94 -5.43 3.21
N PHE A 161 15.93 -5.50 4.06
CA PHE A 161 14.54 -5.70 3.64
C PHE A 161 14.00 -4.59 2.74
N LEU A 162 14.26 -3.35 3.14
CA LEU A 162 13.71 -2.19 2.44
C LEU A 162 14.38 -2.00 1.10
N PHE A 163 15.69 -2.18 0.96
CA PHE A 163 16.43 -1.73 -0.24
C PHE A 163 17.04 -2.85 -1.09
N PHE A 164 17.30 -4.02 -0.51
CA PHE A 164 18.12 -5.03 -1.15
C PHE A 164 17.36 -6.34 -1.37
N LYS A 165 16.87 -6.99 -0.31
CA LYS A 165 16.27 -8.32 -0.38
C LYS A 165 14.87 -8.30 0.20
N ASN A 166 13.91 -8.86 -0.52
CA ASN A 166 12.59 -9.07 0.03
C ASN A 166 12.29 -10.56 0.21
N PRO A 167 12.62 -11.16 1.38
CA PRO A 167 12.33 -12.57 1.66
C PRO A 167 10.84 -12.87 1.74
N THR A 168 9.97 -11.86 1.82
CA THR A 168 8.51 -12.03 1.85
C THR A 168 7.90 -12.12 0.43
N PHE A 169 8.70 -11.93 -0.62
CA PHE A 169 8.20 -11.88 -2.00
C PHE A 169 8.09 -13.27 -2.63
N TRP A 170 6.86 -13.77 -2.67
CA TRP A 170 6.50 -15.03 -3.33
C TRP A 170 5.50 -14.88 -4.47
N TRP A 171 5.09 -13.66 -4.85
CA TRP A 171 3.94 -13.46 -5.76
C TRP A 171 4.30 -13.15 -7.23
N GLY A 172 5.59 -13.17 -7.59
CA GLY A 172 6.04 -12.91 -8.97
C GLY A 172 7.53 -13.14 -9.29
N GLY A 173 8.28 -13.77 -8.38
CA GLY A 173 9.64 -14.28 -8.68
C GLY A 173 10.81 -13.30 -8.51
N VAL A 174 10.59 -12.02 -8.21
CA VAL A 174 11.69 -11.05 -8.01
C VAL A 174 12.08 -10.98 -6.54
N ARG A 175 12.76 -12.03 -6.04
CA ARG A 175 13.30 -12.07 -4.66
C ARG A 175 14.47 -11.09 -4.43
N GLU A 176 14.99 -10.53 -5.52
CA GLU A 176 16.24 -9.76 -5.56
C GLU A 176 16.07 -8.26 -5.35
N THR A 177 14.84 -7.79 -5.13
CA THR A 177 14.58 -6.35 -4.91
C THR A 177 13.83 -6.11 -3.62
N GLY A 178 14.36 -5.21 -2.79
CA GLY A 178 13.68 -4.71 -1.59
C GLY A 178 12.34 -4.02 -1.89
N ILE A 179 11.55 -3.75 -0.85
CA ILE A 179 10.23 -3.09 -1.00
C ILE A 179 10.35 -1.66 -1.56
N LEU A 180 11.42 -0.97 -1.23
CA LEU A 180 11.76 0.37 -1.67
C LEU A 180 13.06 0.33 -2.45
N TYR A 181 13.12 1.03 -3.58
CA TYR A 181 14.39 1.22 -4.27
C TYR A 181 15.22 2.30 -3.55
N LEU A 182 16.55 2.20 -3.59
CA LEU A 182 17.44 3.24 -3.06
C LEU A 182 17.16 4.62 -3.67
N SER A 183 16.67 4.66 -4.92
CA SER A 183 16.21 5.89 -5.58
C SER A 183 15.04 6.59 -4.87
N PHE A 184 14.34 5.91 -3.95
CA PHE A 184 13.29 6.49 -3.13
C PHE A 184 13.75 7.10 -1.81
N LEU A 185 15.02 6.91 -1.41
CA LEU A 185 15.56 7.49 -0.17
C LEU A 185 15.36 9.01 -0.06
N PRO A 186 15.63 9.82 -1.11
CA PRO A 186 15.41 11.26 -1.02
C PRO A 186 13.95 11.63 -0.74
N PHE A 187 13.00 10.91 -1.36
CA PHE A 187 11.57 11.14 -1.17
C PHE A 187 11.10 10.67 0.21
N LEU A 188 11.62 9.56 0.71
CA LEU A 188 11.32 9.05 2.04
C LEU A 188 11.78 10.03 3.11
N PHE A 189 13.03 10.52 3.03
CA PHE A 189 13.56 11.50 3.98
C PHE A 189 12.83 12.84 3.88
N ALA A 190 12.53 13.32 2.69
CA ALA A 190 11.74 14.53 2.51
C ALA A 190 10.34 14.39 3.15
N GLY A 191 9.68 13.24 2.96
CA GLY A 191 8.38 12.95 3.57
C GLY A 191 8.43 12.92 5.10
N PHE A 192 9.43 12.26 5.70
CA PHE A 192 9.60 12.26 7.16
C PHE A 192 9.91 13.65 7.71
N TYR A 193 10.82 14.38 7.08
CA TYR A 193 11.14 15.76 7.46
C TYR A 193 9.89 16.64 7.45
N ASP A 194 9.06 16.54 6.42
CA ASP A 194 7.83 17.34 6.30
C ASP A 194 6.79 16.96 7.37
N ILE A 195 6.64 15.67 7.70
CA ILE A 195 5.73 15.21 8.76
C ILE A 195 6.15 15.76 10.13
N VAL A 196 7.45 15.70 10.44
CA VAL A 196 8.01 16.14 11.72
C VAL A 196 7.91 17.66 11.85
N THR A 197 8.33 18.41 10.83
CA THR A 197 8.31 19.88 10.86
C THR A 197 6.89 20.45 10.92
N GLN A 198 5.93 19.84 10.21
CA GLN A 198 4.53 20.27 10.25
C GLN A 198 3.74 19.69 11.45
N LYS A 199 4.41 19.00 12.39
CA LYS A 199 3.80 18.38 13.59
C LYS A 199 2.59 17.50 13.27
N LYS A 200 2.61 16.81 12.13
CA LYS A 200 1.53 15.91 11.67
C LYS A 200 1.63 14.54 12.35
N LEU A 201 1.73 14.52 13.68
CA LEU A 201 1.98 13.32 14.51
C LEU A 201 0.95 12.20 14.29
N ASN A 202 -0.28 12.56 13.93
CA ASN A 202 -1.32 11.58 13.60
C ASN A 202 -0.90 10.67 12.43
N ILE A 203 -0.20 11.21 11.42
CA ILE A 203 0.31 10.41 10.28
C ILE A 203 1.37 9.44 10.77
N LEU A 204 2.24 9.87 11.68
CA LEU A 204 3.30 9.04 12.25
C LEU A 204 2.71 7.90 13.10
N ALA A 205 1.66 8.17 13.88
CA ALA A 205 0.93 7.14 14.61
C ALA A 205 0.29 6.10 13.67
N TRP A 206 -0.27 6.53 12.53
CA TRP A 206 -0.78 5.62 11.50
C TRP A 206 0.33 4.77 10.88
N LEU A 207 1.50 5.34 10.59
CA LEU A 207 2.65 4.59 10.07
C LEU A 207 3.11 3.52 11.07
N ILE A 208 3.21 3.88 12.36
CA ILE A 208 3.56 2.93 13.42
C ILE A 208 2.51 1.83 13.53
N LEU A 209 1.23 2.17 13.49
CA LEU A 209 0.15 1.18 13.56
C LEU A 209 0.22 0.22 12.36
N ILE A 210 0.45 0.74 11.16
CA ILE A 210 0.64 -0.08 9.95
C ILE A 210 1.84 -1.01 10.15
N LEU A 211 3.00 -0.50 10.58
CA LEU A 211 4.19 -1.31 10.83
C LEU A 211 3.96 -2.40 11.88
N LEU A 212 3.27 -2.08 12.98
CA LEU A 212 2.91 -3.04 14.02
C LEU A 212 2.00 -4.14 13.47
N THR A 213 0.98 -3.76 12.70
CA THR A 213 0.10 -4.74 12.07
C THR A 213 0.89 -5.61 11.09
N SER A 214 1.71 -5.02 10.22
CA SER A 214 2.56 -5.75 9.26
C SER A 214 3.53 -6.71 9.96
N ALA A 215 4.16 -6.28 11.05
CA ALA A 215 5.06 -7.12 11.84
C ALA A 215 4.33 -8.30 12.47
N ALA A 216 3.13 -8.08 13.00
CA ALA A 216 2.30 -9.16 13.52
C ALA A 216 1.91 -10.21 12.44
N ILE A 217 1.98 -9.84 11.15
CA ILE A 217 1.58 -10.68 10.02
C ILE A 217 2.77 -11.34 9.30
N ALA A 218 3.99 -10.82 9.44
CA ALA A 218 5.17 -11.23 8.66
C ALA A 218 5.53 -12.73 8.77
N ASN A 219 5.08 -13.40 9.83
CA ASN A 219 5.41 -14.78 10.16
C ASN A 219 5.04 -15.86 9.14
N PHE A 220 3.99 -15.67 8.33
CA PHE A 220 3.56 -16.71 7.40
C PHE A 220 4.62 -17.02 6.33
N PHE A 221 5.42 -16.03 5.93
CA PHE A 221 6.34 -16.16 4.80
C PHE A 221 7.75 -16.65 5.20
N LEU A 222 8.21 -16.34 6.42
CA LEU A 222 9.52 -16.79 6.91
C LEU A 222 9.53 -18.27 7.35
N LEU A 223 8.43 -18.76 7.94
CA LEU A 223 8.35 -20.12 8.49
C LEU A 223 8.21 -21.21 7.43
N HIS A 224 7.57 -20.95 6.29
CA HIS A 224 7.44 -21.95 5.23
C HIS A 224 8.74 -22.23 4.45
N HIS A 225 9.78 -21.41 4.66
CA HIS A 225 11.08 -21.52 4.01
C HIS A 225 12.16 -22.22 4.83
N LEU A 226 11.91 -22.49 6.12
CA LEU A 226 12.78 -23.35 6.92
C LEU A 226 12.44 -24.84 6.78
N PHE A 227 11.37 -25.18 6.04
CA PHE A 227 10.85 -26.55 5.91
C PHE A 227 10.69 -27.03 4.45
N LEU A 228 11.25 -26.32 3.47
CA LEU A 228 11.40 -26.71 2.06
C LEU A 228 12.76 -26.23 1.54
#